data_AF-A0A4Y1ZZS0-F1
#
_entry.id   AF-A0A4Y1ZZS0-F1
#
_cell.length_a   1.000
_cell.length_b   1.000
_cell.length_c   1.000
_cell.angle_alpha   90.00
_cell.angle_beta   90.00
_cell.angle_gamma   90.00
#
_symmetry.space_group_name_H-M   'P 1'
#
loop_
_entity.id
_entity.type
_entity.pdbx_description
1 polymer ?
#
loop_
_entity_poly.entity_id
_entity_poly.type
_entity_poly.pdbx_seq_one_letter_code
_entity_poly.pdbx_strand_id
1 'polypeptide(L)'
;MKALNPRCELKQHLQELFLKKWQNIWDNGNHGRSVHKVLKTVHLKPVFWTREAILFVIGHGPFPLFLNHFHLSDSDSCACREVGDPIPYATSCPLTLSWRIRKPSTSLVPKSS
;
A
#
# COMPACT_ATOMS: atom_id res chain seq x y z
N MET A 1 -39.83 25.60 4.68
CA MET A 1 -38.50 26.10 5.09
C MET A 1 -37.50 24.96 4.91
N LYS A 2 -36.44 25.12 4.12
CA LYS A 2 -35.37 24.11 4.05
C LYS A 2 -34.59 24.20 5.36
N ALA A 3 -34.60 23.12 6.14
CA ALA A 3 -33.80 23.04 7.35
C ALA A 3 -32.32 23.24 6.97
N LEU A 4 -31.67 24.23 7.58
CA LEU A 4 -30.23 24.40 7.45
C LEU A 4 -29.57 23.18 8.10
N ASN A 5 -28.87 22.42 7.27
CA ASN A 5 -28.18 21.22 7.69
C ASN A 5 -27.12 21.59 8.76
N PRO A 6 -27.12 20.97 9.95
CA PRO A 6 -26.15 21.25 11.00
C PRO A 6 -24.72 21.17 10.47
N ARG A 7 -23.84 22.07 10.90
CA ARG A 7 -22.43 22.14 10.46
C ARG A 7 -21.72 20.77 10.44
N CYS A 8 -22.05 19.88 11.39
CA CYS A 8 -21.51 18.53 11.49
C CYS A 8 -21.93 17.62 10.34
N GLU A 9 -23.21 17.64 9.97
CA GLU A 9 -23.76 16.85 8.86
C GLU A 9 -23.19 17.35 7.51
N LEU A 10 -23.10 18.66 7.29
CA LEU A 10 -22.46 19.22 6.10
C LEU A 10 -20.98 18.77 5.99
N LYS A 11 -20.24 18.80 7.10
CA LYS A 11 -18.85 18.36 7.16
C LYS A 11 -18.73 16.87 6.81
N GLN A 12 -19.60 16.03 7.35
CA GLN A 12 -19.61 14.60 7.06
C GLN A 12 -19.90 14.33 5.58
N HIS A 13 -20.93 14.96 5.02
CA HIS A 13 -21.26 14.83 3.60
C HIS A 13 -20.10 15.25 2.69
N LEU A 14 -19.41 16.35 3.01
CA LEU A 14 -18.24 16.78 2.25
C LEU A 14 -17.11 15.73 2.34
N GLN A 15 -16.83 15.20 3.53
CA GLN A 15 -15.82 14.16 3.71
C GLN A 15 -16.12 12.90 2.89
N GLU A 16 -17.37 12.46 2.86
CA GLU A 16 -17.82 11.32 2.06
C GLU A 16 -17.64 11.57 0.56
N LEU A 17 -18.01 12.76 0.07
CA LEU A 17 -17.80 13.14 -1.32
C LEU A 17 -16.32 13.19 -1.70
N PHE A 18 -15.47 13.75 -0.83
CA PHE A 18 -14.03 13.79 -1.04
C PHE A 18 -13.42 12.39 -1.07
N LEU A 19 -13.77 11.52 -0.12
CA LEU A 19 -13.27 10.14 -0.08
C LEU A 19 -13.71 9.35 -1.32
N LYS A 20 -14.96 9.50 -1.76
CA LYS A 20 -15.45 8.84 -2.97
C LYS A 20 -14.69 9.30 -4.22
N LYS A 21 -14.46 10.60 -4.35
CA LYS A 21 -13.68 11.15 -5.47
C LYS A 21 -12.22 10.69 -5.42
N TRP A 22 -11.62 10.70 -4.24
CA TRP A 22 -10.24 10.26 -4.06
C TRP A 22 -10.07 8.76 -4.34
N GLN A 23 -10.99 7.93 -3.86
CA GLN A 23 -11.01 6.49 -4.16
C GLN A 23 -11.09 6.24 -5.67
N ASN A 24 -11.93 7.00 -6.39
CA ASN A 24 -12.03 6.86 -7.85
C ASN A 24 -10.69 7.19 -8.56
N ILE A 25 -10.00 8.25 -8.13
CA ILE A 25 -8.66 8.58 -8.65
C ILE A 25 -7.66 7.49 -8.28
N TRP A 26 -7.75 6.95 -7.07
CA TRP A 26 -6.86 5.89 -6.57
C TRP A 26 -6.99 4.59 -7.36
N ASP A 27 -8.22 4.17 -7.67
CA ASP A 27 -8.47 2.93 -8.41
C ASP A 27 -8.08 3.02 -9.88
N ASN A 28 -8.37 4.16 -10.51
CA ASN A 28 -8.15 4.39 -11.94
C ASN A 28 -6.79 5.03 -12.27
N GLY A 29 -6.02 5.45 -11.26
CA GLY A 29 -4.72 6.08 -11.44
C GLY A 29 -3.64 5.11 -11.90
N ASN A 30 -2.71 5.59 -12.73
CA ASN A 30 -1.59 4.81 -13.26
C ASN A 30 -0.35 4.82 -12.33
N HIS A 31 -0.23 5.80 -11.44
CA HIS A 31 0.90 5.92 -10.51
C HIS A 31 0.62 5.19 -9.20
N GLY A 32 1.69 4.81 -8.49
CA GLY A 32 1.57 4.21 -7.15
C GLY A 32 0.91 2.83 -7.14
N ARG A 33 0.93 2.08 -8.25
CA ARG A 33 0.27 0.76 -8.35
C ARG A 33 0.82 -0.26 -7.36
N SER A 34 2.11 -0.19 -7.01
CA SER A 34 2.71 -1.03 -5.97
C SER A 34 2.05 -0.77 -4.60
N VAL A 35 1.81 0.49 -4.26
CA VAL A 35 1.07 0.90 -3.06
C VAL A 35 -0.39 0.46 -3.16
N HIS A 36 -1.05 0.61 -4.32
CA HIS A 36 -2.42 0.12 -4.54
C HIS A 36 -2.57 -1.39 -4.36
N LYS A 37 -1.55 -2.20 -4.69
CA LYS A 37 -1.55 -3.65 -4.41
C LYS A 37 -1.75 -3.95 -2.92
N VAL A 38 -1.24 -3.09 -2.04
CA VAL A 38 -1.28 -3.26 -0.58
C VAL A 38 -2.44 -2.49 0.06
N LEU A 39 -2.66 -1.24 -0.34
CA LEU A 39 -3.72 -0.36 0.12
C LEU A 39 -4.74 -0.14 -1.00
N LYS A 40 -5.80 -0.96 -1.00
CA LYS A 40 -6.88 -0.86 -2.00
C LYS A 40 -7.82 0.31 -1.76
N THR A 41 -7.90 0.77 -0.51
CA THR A 41 -8.88 1.77 -0.10
C THR A 41 -8.20 2.98 0.53
N VAL A 42 -8.66 4.17 0.16
CA VAL A 42 -8.21 5.42 0.77
C VAL A 42 -8.92 5.66 2.09
N HIS A 43 -8.17 6.08 3.09
CA HIS A 43 -8.69 6.40 4.41
C HIS A 43 -8.03 7.67 4.93
N LEU A 44 -8.75 8.45 5.75
CA LEU A 44 -8.19 9.65 6.41
C LEU A 44 -7.30 9.31 7.61
N LYS A 45 -7.42 8.09 8.13
CA LYS A 45 -6.58 7.62 9.24
C LYS A 45 -5.21 7.23 8.69
N PRO A 46 -4.11 7.72 9.29
CA PRO A 46 -2.78 7.28 8.90
C PRO A 46 -2.65 5.78 9.16
N VAL A 47 -1.97 5.10 8.24
CA VAL A 47 -1.58 3.71 8.44
C VAL A 47 -0.16 3.70 9.01
N PHE A 48 0.04 3.07 10.16
CA PHE A 48 1.35 2.97 10.78
C PHE A 48 2.15 1.85 10.12
N TRP A 49 3.04 2.22 9.19
CA TRP A 49 3.99 1.32 8.56
C TRP A 49 5.40 1.56 9.11
N THR A 50 6.19 0.49 9.19
CA THR A 50 7.63 0.63 9.47
C THR A 50 8.31 1.30 8.28
N ARG A 51 9.48 1.91 8.51
CA ARG A 51 10.29 2.52 7.45
C ARG A 51 10.61 1.52 6.34
N GLU A 52 10.94 0.29 6.71
CA GLU A 52 11.26 -0.80 5.80
C GLU A 52 10.05 -1.17 4.94
N ALA A 53 8.85 -1.24 5.54
CA ALA A 53 7.63 -1.51 4.81
C ALA A 53 7.29 -0.41 3.80
N ILE A 54 7.46 0.86 4.20
CA ILE A 54 7.26 1.99 3.30
C ILE A 54 8.18 1.84 2.09
N LEU A 55 9.49 1.69 2.34
CA LEU A 55 10.53 1.49 1.34
C LEU A 55 10.16 0.40 0.32
N PHE A 56 9.85 -0.82 0.78
CA PHE A 56 9.47 -1.90 -0.13
C PHE A 56 8.22 -1.58 -0.97
N VAL A 57 7.17 -1.01 -0.37
CA VAL A 57 5.91 -0.77 -1.08
C VAL A 57 6.02 0.36 -2.10
N ILE A 58 6.88 1.35 -1.86
CA ILE A 58 7.19 2.39 -2.86
C ILE A 58 8.19 1.91 -3.92
N GLY A 59 8.71 0.68 -3.80
CA GLY A 59 9.71 0.13 -4.72
C GLY A 59 11.10 0.72 -4.52
N HIS A 60 11.40 1.24 -3.33
CA HIS A 60 12.71 1.77 -2.96
C HIS A 60 13.28 0.93 -1.83
N GLY A 61 14.39 0.23 -2.02
CA GLY A 61 14.97 -0.54 -0.91
C GLY A 61 15.99 -1.56 -1.37
N PRO A 62 16.60 -2.29 -0.43
CA PRO A 62 17.65 -3.25 -0.75
C PRO A 62 17.06 -4.55 -1.31
N PHE A 63 16.28 -4.48 -2.39
CA PHE A 63 15.83 -5.65 -3.15
C PHE A 63 16.58 -5.72 -4.49
N PRO A 64 16.84 -6.95 -5.00
CA PRO A 64 17.71 -7.18 -6.14
C PRO A 64 17.42 -6.30 -7.37
N LEU A 65 16.15 -6.15 -7.75
CA LEU A 65 15.77 -5.34 -8.91
C LEU A 65 16.08 -3.84 -8.72
N PHE A 66 15.86 -3.29 -7.52
CA PHE A 66 16.23 -1.91 -7.24
C PHE A 66 17.74 -1.72 -7.29
N LEU A 67 18.50 -2.62 -6.65
CA LEU A 67 19.96 -2.55 -6.65
C LEU A 67 20.52 -2.68 -8.07
N ASN A 68 19.98 -3.58 -8.89
CA ASN A 68 20.39 -3.75 -10.28
C ASN A 68 20.09 -2.52 -11.15
N HIS A 69 18.91 -1.92 -11.00
CA HIS A 69 18.55 -0.70 -11.72
C HIS A 69 19.52 0.46 -11.45
N PHE A 70 20.05 0.57 -10.23
CA PHE A 70 21.05 1.58 -9.89
C PHE A 70 22.51 1.12 -10.10
N HIS A 71 22.73 -0.02 -10.78
CA HIS A 71 24.05 -0.61 -11.00
C HIS A 71 24.83 -0.86 -9.69
N LEU A 72 24.12 -1.12 -8.59
CA LEU A 72 24.68 -1.51 -7.29
C LEU A 72 24.78 -3.04 -7.14
N SER A 73 24.20 -3.80 -8.07
CA SER A 73 24.23 -5.27 -8.13
C SER A 73 24.25 -5.74 -9.58
N ASP A 74 25.04 -6.78 -9.85
CA ASP A 74 25.15 -7.39 -11.18
C ASP A 74 23.94 -8.26 -11.56
N SER A 75 23.05 -8.57 -10.61
CA SER A 75 21.80 -9.30 -10.89
C SER A 75 20.59 -8.71 -10.19
N ASP A 76 19.44 -8.83 -10.83
CA ASP A 76 18.11 -8.54 -10.30
C ASP A 76 17.45 -9.76 -9.62
N SER A 77 18.21 -10.85 -9.46
CA SER A 77 17.72 -12.12 -8.94
C SER A 77 17.84 -12.19 -7.41
N CYS A 78 16.79 -12.68 -6.74
CA CYS A 78 16.88 -13.06 -5.34
C CYS A 78 17.50 -14.45 -5.20
N ALA A 79 18.30 -14.69 -4.15
CA ALA A 79 18.71 -16.03 -3.73
C ALA A 79 17.52 -16.97 -3.46
N CYS A 80 16.33 -16.40 -3.24
CA CYS A 80 15.05 -17.06 -3.06
C CYS A 80 14.29 -17.37 -4.38
N ARG A 81 14.88 -17.06 -5.55
CA ARG A 81 14.30 -17.24 -6.90
C ARG A 81 13.04 -16.44 -7.21
N GLU A 82 12.60 -15.57 -6.33
CA GLU A 82 11.54 -14.61 -6.63
C GLU A 82 12.15 -13.42 -7.39
N VAL A 83 11.70 -13.23 -8.64
CA VAL A 83 12.21 -12.19 -9.54
C VAL A 83 11.46 -10.89 -9.31
N GLY A 84 12.20 -9.80 -9.15
CA GLY A 84 11.74 -8.46 -9.49
C GLY A 84 10.75 -7.75 -8.57
N ASP A 85 9.76 -8.44 -8.00
CA ASP A 85 8.70 -7.77 -7.24
C ASP A 85 9.14 -7.55 -5.75
N PRO A 86 9.09 -6.31 -5.25
CA PRO A 86 9.43 -5.99 -3.86
C PRO A 86 8.57 -6.74 -2.82
N ILE A 87 7.31 -7.05 -3.15
CA ILE A 87 6.35 -7.61 -2.19
C ILE A 87 6.66 -9.08 -1.87
N PRO A 88 6.82 -9.99 -2.85
CA PRO A 88 7.32 -11.34 -2.60
C PRO A 88 8.65 -11.33 -1.85
N TYR A 89 9.62 -10.51 -2.30
CA TYR A 89 10.92 -10.38 -1.63
C TYR A 89 10.79 -9.99 -0.14
N ALA A 90 9.95 -9.01 0.19
CA ALA A 90 9.74 -8.57 1.58
C ALA A 90 9.00 -9.60 2.46
N THR A 91 8.27 -10.55 1.88
CA THR A 91 7.44 -11.51 2.62
C THR A 91 8.02 -12.93 2.68
N SER A 92 8.76 -13.35 1.65
CA SER A 92 9.27 -14.72 1.49
C SER A 92 10.79 -14.85 1.64
N CYS A 93 11.56 -13.80 1.34
CA CYS A 93 13.04 -13.91 1.31
C CYS A 93 13.61 -14.24 2.70
N PRO A 94 14.57 -15.19 2.82
CA PRO A 94 15.28 -15.43 4.07
C PRO A 94 16.14 -14.23 4.52
N LEU A 95 16.65 -13.43 3.58
CA LEU A 95 17.47 -12.25 3.87
C LEU A 95 16.68 -11.10 4.51
N THR A 96 15.35 -11.12 4.38
CA THR A 96 14.47 -10.11 4.96
C THR A 96 13.90 -10.53 6.32
N LEU A 97 14.36 -11.64 6.92
CA LEU A 97 13.77 -12.22 8.14
C LEU A 97 13.55 -11.20 9.27
N SER A 98 14.53 -10.33 9.52
CA SER A 98 14.49 -9.30 10.57
C SER A 98 13.54 -8.13 10.25
N TRP A 99 13.13 -7.99 9.00
CA TRP A 99 12.32 -6.88 8.48
C TRP A 99 11.07 -7.37 7.74
N ARG A 100 10.69 -8.65 7.92
CA ARG A 100 9.58 -9.27 7.20
C ARG A 100 8.29 -8.53 7.51
N ILE A 101 7.68 -8.00 6.48
CA ILE A 101 6.36 -7.39 6.57
C ILE A 101 5.37 -8.54 6.70
N ARG A 102 4.56 -8.56 7.76
CA ARG A 102 3.45 -9.50 7.86
C ARG A 102 2.52 -9.21 6.68
N LYS A 103 2.22 -10.22 5.85
CA LYS A 103 1.23 -10.07 4.76
C LYS A 103 0.00 -9.39 5.36
N PRO A 104 -0.50 -8.28 4.77
CA PRO A 104 -1.73 -7.68 5.24
C PRO A 104 -2.80 -8.78 5.21
N SER A 105 -3.37 -9.07 6.37
CA SER A 105 -4.40 -10.09 6.50
C SER A 105 -5.55 -9.71 5.59
N THR A 106 -5.86 -10.55 4.59
CA THR A 106 -7.13 -10.52 3.87
C THR A 106 -8.24 -11.00 4.81
N SER A 107 -8.46 -10.32 5.93
CA SER A 107 -9.64 -10.55 6.76
C SER A 107 -10.77 -9.66 6.24
N LEU A 108 -11.27 -10.00 5.05
CA LEU A 108 -12.67 -9.77 4.74
C LEU A 108 -13.40 -11.06 5.10
N VAL A 109 -13.58 -11.30 6.39
CA VAL A 109 -14.67 -12.15 6.85
C VAL A 109 -15.83 -11.19 7.12
N PRO A 110 -16.92 -11.21 6.32
CA PRO A 110 -18.16 -10.61 6.78
C PRO A 110 -18.56 -11.36 8.04
N LYS A 111 -18.70 -10.66 9.16
CA LYS A 111 -19.49 -11.20 10.27
C LYS A 111 -20.91 -11.38 9.73
N SER A 112 -21.26 -12.60 9.36
CA SER A 112 -22.65 -13.02 9.33
C SER A 112 -23.12 -13.16 10.78
N SER A 113 -24.31 -12.66 11.01
CA SER A 113 -25.09 -12.67 12.24
C SER A 113 -25.13 -14.00 12.96
#